data_AF-A0A854E2T2-F1
#
_entry.id   AF-A0A854E2T2-F1
#
_cell.length_a   1.000
_cell.length_b   1.000
_cell.length_c   1.000
_cell.angle_alpha   90.00
_cell.angle_beta   90.00
_cell.angle_gamma   90.00
#
_symmetry.space_group_name_H-M   'P 1'
#
loop_
_entity.id
_entity.type
_entity.pdbx_description
1 polymer ?
#
loop_
_entity_poly.entity_id
_entity_poly.type
_entity_poly.pdbx_seq_one_letter_code
_entity_poly.pdbx_strand_id
1 'polypeptide(L)'
;MKAYLWFWGAFLLFFALPFPCILYFGTSWPVALADRSAPWLSLLLLVLSLAAWLSLLFAFLHFLLLGPPRALHRVRSILADGEPRDALIEHAEQTGVQVRGFAQWKLQLSFKNLSGTPIREQLLVVDSKPQLQRFGVGRHVDARLSRVPGAFPNVVLDGAQPELDVASLWRRSIGAALGIVLVVAAYVAAYRLQSEGLGWTFLSFGHPLLVCPLVLCGYMLGLRLLGRLLQADARGEALKYRGIGVEARVLKVRQTGTYLNEQPQVEFQLEYTDRDGRVQQVSVRRFIPLIDLANIPRENVTLLYDPDDRGNVRLEGV
;
A
#
# COMPACT_ATOMS: atom_id res chain seq x y z
N MET A 1 9.62 -13.04 -8.64
CA MET A 1 8.55 -12.16 -8.10
C MET A 1 8.04 -11.11 -9.10
N LYS A 2 8.90 -10.28 -9.73
CA LYS A 2 8.43 -9.23 -10.68
C LYS A 2 7.65 -9.79 -11.88
N ALA A 3 8.12 -10.87 -12.52
CA ALA A 3 7.42 -11.48 -13.67
C ALA A 3 6.01 -11.99 -13.34
N TYR A 4 5.84 -12.57 -12.14
CA TYR A 4 4.53 -13.03 -11.66
C TYR A 4 3.55 -11.87 -11.47
N LEU A 5 4.01 -10.74 -10.91
CA LEU A 5 3.19 -9.53 -10.78
C LEU A 5 2.79 -8.95 -12.13
N TRP A 6 3.69 -8.94 -13.12
CA TRP A 6 3.37 -8.51 -14.49
C TRP A 6 2.34 -9.43 -15.15
N PHE A 7 2.47 -10.74 -14.97
CA PHE A 7 1.50 -11.72 -15.48
C PHE A 7 0.11 -11.47 -14.89
N TRP A 8 -0.04 -11.39 -13.57
CA TRP A 8 -1.34 -11.12 -12.93
C TRP A 8 -1.91 -9.76 -13.32
N GLY A 9 -1.06 -8.73 -13.45
CA GLY A 9 -1.49 -7.42 -13.93
C GLY A 9 -2.06 -7.48 -15.35
N ALA A 10 -1.35 -8.13 -16.28
CA ALA A 10 -1.80 -8.29 -17.66
C ALA A 10 -3.06 -9.18 -17.75
N PHE A 11 -3.11 -10.25 -16.96
CA PHE A 11 -4.26 -11.15 -16.86
C PHE A 11 -5.52 -10.39 -16.40
N LEU A 12 -5.45 -9.64 -15.29
CA LEU A 12 -6.57 -8.83 -14.82
C LEU A 12 -6.97 -7.77 -15.85
N LEU A 13 -6.01 -7.12 -16.50
CA LEU A 13 -6.30 -6.12 -17.52
C LEU A 13 -7.01 -6.72 -18.74
N PHE A 14 -6.64 -7.95 -19.15
CA PHE A 14 -7.33 -8.68 -20.21
C PHE A 14 -8.81 -8.89 -19.88
N PHE A 15 -9.12 -9.35 -18.67
CA PHE A 15 -10.49 -9.57 -18.21
C PHE A 15 -11.28 -8.27 -17.99
N ALA A 16 -10.60 -7.16 -17.75
CA ALA A 16 -11.25 -5.86 -17.58
C ALA A 16 -11.50 -5.10 -18.89
N LEU A 17 -10.66 -5.26 -19.92
CA LEU A 17 -10.69 -4.42 -21.11
C LEU A 17 -11.00 -5.22 -22.40
N PRO A 18 -10.10 -6.09 -22.94
CA PRO A 18 -10.41 -6.93 -24.10
C PRO A 18 -11.62 -7.84 -23.94
N PHE A 19 -11.74 -8.54 -22.81
CA PHE A 19 -12.73 -9.60 -22.65
C PHE A 19 -14.19 -9.08 -22.73
N PRO A 20 -14.58 -7.98 -22.05
CA PRO A 20 -15.92 -7.41 -22.23
C PRO A 20 -16.18 -6.96 -23.67
N CYS A 21 -15.17 -6.42 -24.37
CA CYS A 21 -15.29 -6.06 -25.78
C CYS A 21 -15.56 -7.29 -26.65
N ILE A 22 -14.77 -8.37 -26.49
CA ILE A 22 -14.94 -9.62 -27.26
C ILE A 22 -16.34 -10.18 -27.05
N LEU A 23 -16.81 -10.25 -25.80
CA LEU A 23 -18.15 -10.75 -25.48
C LEU A 23 -19.25 -9.89 -26.11
N TYR A 24 -19.17 -8.56 -25.97
CA TYR A 24 -20.18 -7.66 -26.51
C TYR A 24 -20.25 -7.74 -28.03
N PHE A 25 -19.11 -7.63 -28.72
CA PHE A 25 -19.06 -7.66 -30.17
C PHE A 25 -19.37 -9.05 -30.76
N GLY A 26 -19.20 -10.12 -29.98
CA GLY A 26 -19.52 -11.48 -30.41
C GLY A 26 -20.96 -11.91 -30.16
N THR A 27 -21.66 -11.29 -29.21
CA THR A 27 -23.01 -11.76 -28.78
C THR A 27 -24.12 -10.73 -28.94
N SER A 28 -23.80 -9.44 -28.81
CA SER A 28 -24.80 -8.38 -28.64
C SER A 28 -24.81 -7.35 -29.78
N TRP A 29 -23.73 -7.26 -30.56
CA TRP A 29 -23.62 -6.34 -31.69
C TRP A 29 -23.76 -7.09 -33.03
N PRO A 30 -24.51 -6.57 -34.02
CA PRO A 30 -25.27 -5.30 -34.01
C PRO A 30 -26.54 -5.37 -33.13
N VAL A 31 -26.85 -4.26 -32.45
CA VAL A 31 -27.98 -4.18 -31.52
C VAL A 31 -29.28 -3.95 -32.30
N ALA A 32 -30.19 -4.93 -32.28
CA ALA A 32 -31.50 -4.80 -32.90
C ALA A 32 -32.33 -3.66 -32.25
N LEU A 33 -33.21 -3.03 -33.02
CA LEU A 33 -34.03 -1.90 -32.54
C LEU A 33 -34.85 -2.25 -31.28
N ALA A 34 -35.34 -3.49 -31.20
CA ALA A 34 -36.13 -3.99 -30.06
C ALA A 34 -35.31 -4.12 -28.76
N ASP A 35 -34.00 -4.35 -28.88
CA ASP A 35 -33.10 -4.55 -27.73
C ASP A 35 -32.39 -3.26 -27.31
N ARG A 36 -32.65 -2.15 -28.00
CA ARG A 36 -32.11 -0.84 -27.64
C ARG A 36 -32.71 -0.34 -26.33
N SER A 37 -31.86 0.25 -25.51
CA SER A 37 -32.29 0.82 -24.23
C SER A 37 -33.13 2.08 -24.44
N ALA A 38 -34.10 2.29 -23.56
CA ALA A 38 -34.90 3.51 -23.55
C ALA A 38 -33.98 4.77 -23.48
N PRO A 39 -34.32 5.88 -24.15
CA PRO A 39 -33.43 7.05 -24.23
C PRO A 39 -32.96 7.56 -22.86
N TRP A 40 -33.86 7.69 -21.89
CA TRP A 40 -33.52 8.13 -20.53
C TRP A 40 -32.56 7.16 -19.82
N LEU A 41 -32.75 5.85 -20.01
CA LEU A 41 -31.90 4.81 -19.43
C LEU A 41 -30.50 4.87 -20.05
N SER A 42 -30.43 5.02 -21.38
CA SER A 42 -29.15 5.13 -22.07
C SER A 42 -28.32 6.34 -21.62
N LEU A 43 -28.98 7.48 -21.35
CA LEU A 43 -28.31 8.67 -20.80
C LEU A 43 -27.84 8.44 -19.36
N LEU A 44 -28.64 7.76 -18.53
CA LEU A 44 -28.24 7.39 -17.18
C LEU A 44 -27.01 6.47 -17.20
N LEU A 45 -27.01 5.45 -18.06
CA LEU A 45 -25.88 4.53 -18.23
C LEU A 45 -24.63 5.26 -18.75
N LEU A 46 -24.80 6.26 -19.63
CA LEU A 46 -23.71 7.09 -20.12
C LEU A 46 -23.08 7.91 -18.99
N VAL A 47 -23.90 8.56 -18.16
CA VAL A 47 -23.42 9.32 -16.99
C VAL A 47 -22.69 8.41 -16.01
N LEU A 48 -23.23 7.22 -15.71
CA LEU A 48 -22.56 6.24 -14.84
C LEU A 48 -21.22 5.78 -15.41
N SER A 49 -21.18 5.50 -16.71
CA SER A 49 -19.98 5.10 -17.44
C SER A 49 -18.90 6.19 -17.36
N LEU A 50 -19.26 7.45 -17.62
CA LEU A 50 -18.35 8.60 -17.49
C LEU A 50 -17.87 8.80 -16.05
N ALA A 51 -18.77 8.71 -15.07
CA ALA A 51 -18.42 8.83 -13.66
C ALA A 51 -17.42 7.74 -13.22
N ALA A 52 -17.59 6.51 -13.69
CA ALA A 52 -16.68 5.41 -13.39
C ALA A 52 -15.28 5.65 -13.99
N TRP A 53 -15.18 6.10 -15.26
CA TRP A 53 -13.89 6.46 -15.86
C TRP A 53 -13.22 7.64 -15.16
N LEU A 54 -13.98 8.66 -14.77
CA LEU A 54 -13.45 9.81 -14.02
C LEU A 54 -12.94 9.40 -12.64
N SER A 55 -13.63 8.49 -11.95
CA SER A 55 -13.18 7.93 -10.67
C SER A 55 -11.84 7.19 -10.81
N LEU A 56 -11.67 6.38 -11.86
CA LEU A 56 -10.41 5.71 -12.17
C LEU A 56 -9.29 6.70 -12.48
N LEU A 57 -9.58 7.72 -13.28
CA LEU A 57 -8.61 8.77 -13.61
C LEU A 57 -8.18 9.54 -12.35
N PHE A 58 -9.13 9.92 -11.50
CA PHE A 58 -8.85 10.58 -10.23
C PHE A 58 -7.98 9.69 -9.32
N ALA A 59 -8.31 8.40 -9.21
CA ALA A 59 -7.50 7.47 -8.43
C ALA A 59 -6.07 7.35 -8.99
N PHE A 60 -5.92 7.23 -10.30
CA PHE A 60 -4.60 7.18 -10.95
C PHE A 60 -3.78 8.44 -10.64
N LEU A 61 -4.38 9.63 -10.80
CA LEU A 61 -3.74 10.92 -10.49
C LEU A 61 -3.32 10.99 -9.01
N HIS A 62 -4.24 10.66 -8.11
CA HIS A 62 -4.04 10.79 -6.67
C HIS A 62 -2.97 9.83 -6.14
N PHE A 63 -3.01 8.55 -6.53
CA PHE A 63 -2.12 7.53 -5.98
C PHE A 63 -0.82 7.39 -6.75
N LEU A 64 -0.85 7.46 -8.09
CA LEU A 64 0.30 7.09 -8.92
C LEU A 64 1.16 8.28 -9.36
N LEU A 65 0.52 9.42 -9.67
CA LEU A 65 1.20 10.65 -10.09
C LEU A 65 1.54 11.55 -8.90
N LEU A 66 0.60 11.78 -7.99
CA LEU A 66 0.81 12.63 -6.81
C LEU A 66 1.45 11.91 -5.61
N GLY A 67 1.49 10.57 -5.62
CA GLY A 67 2.15 9.79 -4.56
C GLY A 67 3.65 10.11 -4.39
N PRO A 68 4.48 9.97 -5.43
CA PRO A 68 5.92 10.27 -5.36
C PRO A 68 6.26 11.70 -4.90
N PRO A 69 5.65 12.78 -5.42
CA PRO A 69 5.96 14.13 -4.95
C PRO A 69 5.53 14.37 -3.49
N ARG A 70 4.41 13.77 -3.04
CA ARG A 70 4.01 13.82 -1.62
C ARG A 70 5.02 13.11 -0.72
N ALA A 71 5.51 11.94 -1.15
CA ALA A 71 6.56 11.22 -0.43
C ALA A 71 7.87 12.02 -0.37
N LEU A 72 8.27 12.65 -1.49
CA LEU A 72 9.44 13.53 -1.53
C LEU A 72 9.30 14.70 -0.56
N HIS A 73 8.15 15.39 -0.59
CA HIS A 73 7.87 16.50 0.32
C HIS A 73 8.00 16.06 1.78
N ARG A 74 7.50 14.87 2.10
CA ARG A 74 7.60 14.31 3.45
C ARG A 74 9.03 13.95 3.86
N VAL A 75 9.84 13.41 2.95
CA VAL A 75 11.27 13.18 3.24
C VAL A 75 11.96 14.51 3.54
N ARG A 76 11.68 15.56 2.76
CA ARG A 76 12.24 16.90 2.99
C ARG A 76 11.78 17.51 4.32
N SER A 77 10.51 17.35 4.69
CA SER A 77 10.03 17.84 5.99
C SER A 77 10.67 17.09 7.16
N ILE A 78 10.91 15.78 7.03
CA ILE A 78 11.62 15.00 8.06
C ILE A 78 13.10 15.42 8.16
N LEU A 79 13.75 15.72 7.03
CA LEU A 79 15.12 16.21 7.04
C LEU A 79 15.23 17.59 7.71
N ALA A 80 14.29 18.49 7.45
CA ALA A 80 14.28 19.84 8.02
C ALA A 80 13.90 19.83 9.52
N ASP A 81 12.76 19.24 9.86
CA ASP A 81 12.11 19.41 11.17
C ASP A 81 12.06 18.12 12.01
N GLY A 82 12.54 16.98 11.46
CA GLY A 82 12.51 15.69 12.15
C GLY A 82 13.33 15.67 13.44
N GLU A 83 12.96 14.75 14.33
CA GLU A 83 13.68 14.56 15.59
C GLU A 83 14.95 13.73 15.34
N PRO A 84 16.15 14.23 15.71
CA PRO A 84 17.39 13.50 15.48
C PRO A 84 17.47 12.27 16.39
N ARG A 85 17.99 11.18 15.81
CA ARG A 85 18.29 9.94 16.50
C ARG A 85 19.57 9.35 15.94
N ASP A 86 20.39 8.85 16.84
CA ASP A 86 21.53 8.02 16.50
C ASP A 86 21.05 6.57 16.30
N ALA A 87 21.34 6.00 15.14
CA ALA A 87 20.89 4.66 14.75
C ALA A 87 22.07 3.72 14.51
N LEU A 88 22.02 2.56 15.17
CA LEU A 88 23.01 1.49 15.02
C LEU A 88 22.65 0.60 13.82
N ILE A 89 23.62 0.33 12.95
CA ILE A 89 23.47 -0.66 11.87
C ILE A 89 23.70 -2.07 12.44
N GLU A 90 22.62 -2.83 12.62
CA GLU A 90 22.68 -4.24 13.05
C GLU A 90 23.07 -5.16 11.89
N HIS A 91 22.48 -4.94 10.71
CA HIS A 91 22.78 -5.71 9.50
C HIS A 91 22.82 -4.80 8.28
N ALA A 92 23.72 -5.12 7.35
CA ALA A 92 23.88 -4.42 6.09
C ALA A 92 24.14 -5.42 4.96
N GLU A 93 23.25 -5.45 3.98
CA GLU A 93 23.34 -6.35 2.83
C GLU A 93 23.18 -5.57 1.52
N GLN A 94 24.03 -5.86 0.53
CA GLN A 94 23.81 -5.32 -0.82
C GLN A 94 22.70 -6.11 -1.51
N THR A 95 21.74 -5.41 -2.11
CA THR A 95 20.60 -6.07 -2.79
C THR A 95 20.98 -6.62 -4.17
N GLY A 96 22.19 -6.33 -4.66
CA GLY A 96 22.62 -6.60 -6.04
C GLY A 96 22.01 -5.65 -7.07
N VAL A 97 21.12 -4.75 -6.67
CA VAL A 97 20.54 -3.73 -7.55
C VAL A 97 21.44 -2.50 -7.55
N GLN A 98 21.76 -2.00 -8.74
CA GLN A 98 22.42 -0.71 -8.90
C GLN A 98 21.44 0.36 -9.35
N VAL A 99 21.51 1.53 -8.72
CA VAL A 99 20.73 2.71 -9.07
C VAL A 99 21.70 3.79 -9.52
N ARG A 100 21.64 4.16 -10.81
CA ARG A 100 22.57 5.14 -11.43
C ARG A 100 24.05 4.82 -11.18
N GLY A 101 24.42 3.53 -11.24
CA GLY A 101 25.78 3.06 -11.03
C GLY A 101 26.21 2.89 -9.57
N PHE A 102 25.35 3.24 -8.60
CA PHE A 102 25.62 3.06 -7.18
C PHE A 102 24.90 1.83 -6.62
N ALA A 103 25.55 1.10 -5.72
CA ALA A 103 24.96 -0.07 -5.08
C ALA A 103 23.84 0.32 -4.12
N GLN A 104 22.74 -0.42 -4.17
CA GLN A 104 21.68 -0.33 -3.18
C GLN A 104 21.96 -1.28 -2.02
N TRP A 105 21.84 -0.74 -0.81
CA TRP A 105 21.98 -1.46 0.45
C TRP A 105 20.62 -1.60 1.13
N LYS A 106 20.42 -2.75 1.75
CA LYS A 106 19.36 -3.04 2.69
C LYS A 106 19.98 -3.02 4.08
N LEU A 107 19.61 -2.01 4.87
CA LEU A 107 20.11 -1.78 6.21
C LEU A 107 19.02 -2.12 7.23
N GLN A 108 19.39 -2.83 8.28
CA GLN A 108 18.58 -3.00 9.47
C GLN A 108 19.15 -2.08 10.55
N LEU A 109 18.37 -1.07 10.93
CA LEU A 109 18.74 -0.05 11.89
C LEU A 109 18.05 -0.29 13.22
N SER A 110 18.77 -0.07 14.31
CA SER A 110 18.25 -0.09 15.67
C SER A 110 18.40 1.29 16.30
N PHE A 111 17.29 1.87 16.76
CA PHE A 111 17.28 3.20 17.38
C PHE A 111 16.11 3.33 18.35
N LYS A 112 16.16 4.36 19.19
CA LYS A 112 15.04 4.70 20.08
C LYS A 112 13.98 5.49 19.32
N ASN A 113 12.72 5.10 19.46
CA ASN A 113 11.58 5.81 18.90
C ASN A 113 11.34 7.17 19.60
N LEU A 114 10.25 7.87 19.27
CA LEU A 114 9.95 9.18 19.87
C LEU A 114 9.71 9.11 21.38
N SER A 115 9.25 7.96 21.88
CA SER A 115 9.01 7.68 23.29
C SER A 115 10.20 7.05 24.02
N GLY A 116 11.35 6.90 23.35
CA GLY A 116 12.57 6.34 23.94
C GLY A 116 12.67 4.80 23.90
N THR A 117 11.69 4.12 23.32
CA THR A 117 11.66 2.66 23.20
C THR A 117 12.56 2.18 22.05
N PRO A 118 13.43 1.16 22.24
CA PRO A 118 14.24 0.62 21.15
C PRO A 118 13.35 -0.08 20.12
N ILE A 119 13.55 0.27 18.85
CA ILE A 119 12.86 -0.34 17.70
C ILE A 119 13.87 -0.65 16.59
N ARG A 120 13.51 -1.63 15.74
CA ARG A 120 14.27 -1.99 14.55
C ARG A 120 13.53 -1.57 13.29
N GLU A 121 14.20 -0.93 12.34
CA GLU A 121 13.61 -0.54 11.06
C GLU A 121 14.49 -0.98 9.89
N GLN A 122 13.85 -1.43 8.82
CA GLN A 122 14.55 -1.82 7.60
C GLN A 122 14.49 -0.67 6.59
N LEU A 123 15.65 -0.19 6.15
CA LEU A 123 15.76 0.86 5.14
C LEU A 123 16.50 0.37 3.90
N LEU A 124 16.05 0.86 2.74
CA LEU A 124 16.76 0.71 1.47
C LEU A 124 17.43 2.04 1.13
N VAL A 125 18.74 2.03 0.99
CA VAL A 125 19.53 3.24 0.70
C VAL A 125 20.46 3.00 -0.47
N VAL A 126 20.79 4.06 -1.20
CA VAL A 126 21.75 4.01 -2.30
C VAL A 126 23.00 4.74 -1.83
N ASP A 127 24.16 4.08 -1.87
CA ASP A 127 25.40 4.70 -1.42
C ASP A 127 26.07 5.47 -2.57
N SER A 128 25.83 6.78 -2.60
CA SER A 128 26.47 7.70 -3.56
C SER A 128 27.95 7.98 -3.27
N LYS A 129 28.47 7.58 -2.09
CA LYS A 129 29.85 7.83 -1.68
C LYS A 129 30.44 6.56 -1.02
N PRO A 130 30.60 5.46 -1.78
CA PRO A 130 31.10 4.18 -1.24
C PRO A 130 32.48 4.29 -0.61
N GLN A 131 33.31 5.25 -1.04
CA GLN A 131 34.64 5.51 -0.47
C GLN A 131 34.60 5.88 1.03
N LEU A 132 33.47 6.35 1.56
CA LEU A 132 33.33 6.71 2.98
C LEU A 132 33.02 5.49 3.87
N GLN A 133 32.75 4.32 3.28
CA GLN A 133 32.46 3.06 4.00
C GLN A 133 31.40 3.21 5.11
N ARG A 134 30.39 4.05 4.90
CA ARG A 134 29.45 4.47 5.95
C ARG A 134 28.57 3.34 6.48
N PHE A 135 28.30 2.33 5.65
CA PHE A 135 27.26 1.32 5.92
C PHE A 135 27.80 -0.02 6.43
N GLY A 136 28.82 0.01 7.28
CA GLY A 136 29.34 -1.18 7.95
C GLY A 136 28.47 -1.60 9.14
N VAL A 137 28.38 -2.91 9.39
CA VAL A 137 27.76 -3.46 10.60
C VAL A 137 28.46 -2.91 11.85
N GLY A 138 27.68 -2.54 12.86
CA GLY A 138 28.18 -1.96 14.12
C GLY A 138 28.49 -0.46 14.04
N ARG A 139 28.37 0.18 12.87
CA ARG A 139 28.51 1.63 12.76
C ARG A 139 27.21 2.34 13.13
N HIS A 140 27.39 3.55 13.64
CA HIS A 140 26.34 4.49 13.95
C HIS A 140 26.09 5.43 12.76
N VAL A 141 24.82 5.71 12.47
CA VAL A 141 24.39 6.65 11.44
C VAL A 141 23.33 7.57 12.00
N ASP A 142 23.47 8.86 11.68
CA ASP A 142 22.47 9.84 12.05
C ASP A 142 21.19 9.62 11.24
N ALA A 143 20.06 9.55 11.93
CA ALA A 143 18.74 9.43 11.35
C ALA A 143 17.81 10.50 11.93
N ARG A 144 16.77 10.84 11.19
CA ARG A 144 15.71 11.76 11.60
C ARG A 144 14.38 11.06 11.53
N LEU A 145 13.63 11.14 12.64
CA LEU A 145 12.29 10.58 12.75
C LEU A 145 11.25 11.66 12.48
N SER A 146 10.13 11.28 11.86
CA SER A 146 8.96 12.15 11.76
C SER A 146 8.36 12.39 13.13
N ARG A 147 8.16 13.66 13.53
CA ARG A 147 7.45 14.02 14.77
C ARG A 147 5.98 13.60 14.76
N VAL A 148 5.41 13.44 13.56
CA VAL A 148 4.06 12.94 13.33
C VAL A 148 4.15 11.65 12.50
N PRO A 149 4.34 10.48 13.15
CA PRO A 149 4.30 9.20 12.46
C PRO A 149 2.95 8.99 11.78
N GLY A 150 2.96 8.42 10.58
CA GLY A 150 1.75 8.27 9.78
C GLY A 150 2.02 7.47 8.52
N ALA A 151 1.76 8.07 7.35
CA ALA A 151 2.10 7.48 6.06
C ALA A 151 3.59 7.06 6.00
N PHE A 152 4.03 6.36 4.97
CA PHE A 152 5.46 6.14 4.73
C PHE A 152 6.09 7.35 4.01
N PRO A 153 7.36 7.73 4.26
CA PRO A 153 8.32 7.19 5.24
C PRO A 153 8.28 7.90 6.60
N ASN A 154 8.62 7.19 7.69
CA ASN A 154 8.65 7.75 9.05
C ASN A 154 10.07 8.00 9.60
N VAL A 155 11.09 7.48 8.93
CA VAL A 155 12.51 7.70 9.25
C VAL A 155 13.32 7.93 7.97
N VAL A 156 14.32 8.80 8.05
CA VAL A 156 15.23 9.16 6.96
C VAL A 156 16.65 9.30 7.52
N LEU A 157 17.68 8.86 6.80
CA LEU A 157 19.07 9.10 7.20
C LEU A 157 19.44 10.58 7.01
N ASP A 158 20.23 11.14 7.94
CA ASP A 158 20.73 12.51 7.78
C ASP A 158 21.68 12.60 6.57
N GLY A 159 21.65 13.72 5.87
CA GLY A 159 22.34 13.90 4.60
C GLY A 159 21.78 13.11 3.41
N ALA A 160 20.62 12.46 3.56
CA ALA A 160 19.93 11.84 2.42
C ALA A 160 19.55 12.89 1.38
N GLN A 161 19.80 12.58 0.10
CA GLN A 161 19.41 13.41 -1.03
C GLN A 161 18.24 12.74 -1.75
N PRO A 162 16.99 13.06 -1.39
CA PRO A 162 15.85 12.42 -2.01
C PRO A 162 15.65 12.95 -3.42
N GLU A 163 15.57 12.02 -4.37
CA GLU A 163 15.35 12.35 -5.77
C GLU A 163 14.06 11.72 -6.28
N LEU A 164 13.44 12.39 -7.24
CA LEU A 164 12.34 11.82 -8.00
C LEU A 164 12.89 11.16 -9.25
N ASP A 165 12.38 9.96 -9.55
CA ASP A 165 12.52 9.39 -10.88
C ASP A 165 11.56 10.13 -11.84
N VAL A 166 12.03 11.26 -12.35
CA VAL A 166 11.30 12.11 -13.30
C VAL A 166 10.95 11.32 -14.57
N ALA A 167 11.83 10.42 -15.02
CA ALA A 167 11.57 9.59 -16.18
C ALA A 167 10.40 8.62 -15.93
N SER A 168 10.34 8.00 -14.74
CA SER A 168 9.17 7.19 -14.37
C SER A 168 7.90 8.01 -14.28
N LEU A 169 7.93 9.21 -13.69
CA LEU A 169 6.78 10.10 -13.66
C LEU A 169 6.31 10.45 -15.07
N TRP A 170 7.24 10.77 -15.98
CA TRP A 170 6.91 11.08 -17.37
C TRP A 170 6.28 9.89 -18.10
N ARG A 171 6.84 8.69 -17.95
CA ARG A 171 6.25 7.45 -18.50
C ARG A 171 4.82 7.23 -17.98
N ARG A 172 4.56 7.48 -16.69
CA ARG A 172 3.21 7.39 -16.11
C ARG A 172 2.27 8.45 -16.68
N SER A 173 2.73 9.68 -16.83
CA SER A 173 1.94 10.77 -17.43
C SER A 173 1.59 10.50 -18.89
N ILE A 174 2.55 10.04 -19.69
CA ILE A 174 2.31 9.63 -21.09
C ILE A 174 1.31 8.47 -21.13
N GLY A 175 1.50 7.45 -20.28
CA GLY A 175 0.57 6.33 -20.19
C GLY A 175 -0.86 6.77 -19.83
N ALA A 176 -1.01 7.75 -18.93
CA ALA A 176 -2.31 8.32 -18.58
C ALA A 176 -2.94 9.07 -19.76
N ALA A 177 -2.16 9.90 -20.46
CA ALA A 177 -2.62 10.63 -21.63
C ALA A 177 -3.08 9.68 -22.74
N LEU A 178 -2.31 8.63 -23.03
CA LEU A 178 -2.69 7.57 -23.97
C LEU A 178 -3.97 6.86 -23.53
N GLY A 179 -4.11 6.54 -22.24
CA GLY A 179 -5.33 5.95 -21.69
C GLY A 179 -6.56 6.84 -21.89
N ILE A 180 -6.44 8.15 -21.62
CA ILE A 180 -7.52 9.13 -21.84
C ILE A 180 -7.90 9.17 -23.32
N VAL A 181 -6.91 9.28 -24.22
CA VAL A 181 -7.15 9.31 -25.67
C VAL A 181 -7.85 8.03 -26.13
N LEU A 182 -7.44 6.87 -25.63
CA LEU A 182 -8.06 5.58 -25.96
C LEU A 182 -9.53 5.53 -25.52
N VAL A 183 -9.84 5.98 -24.30
CA VAL A 183 -11.21 6.01 -23.78
C VAL A 183 -12.07 6.97 -24.60
N VAL A 184 -11.59 8.18 -24.88
CA VAL A 184 -12.29 9.17 -25.72
C VAL A 184 -12.53 8.61 -27.12
N ALA A 185 -11.50 8.01 -27.73
CA ALA A 185 -11.62 7.36 -29.03
C ALA A 185 -12.66 6.23 -29.02
N ALA A 186 -12.75 5.45 -27.93
CA ALA A 186 -13.76 4.40 -27.79
C ALA A 186 -15.19 4.98 -27.72
N TYR A 187 -15.42 6.08 -26.98
CA TYR A 187 -16.73 6.75 -26.98
C TYR A 187 -17.09 7.29 -28.36
N VAL A 188 -16.15 7.96 -29.04
CA VAL A 188 -16.37 8.52 -30.38
C VAL A 188 -16.65 7.41 -31.39
N ALA A 189 -15.87 6.32 -31.37
CA ALA A 189 -16.06 5.19 -32.26
C ALA A 189 -17.40 4.49 -32.01
N ALA A 190 -17.75 4.20 -30.75
CA ALA A 190 -19.03 3.59 -30.41
C ALA A 190 -20.20 4.46 -30.88
N TYR A 191 -20.13 5.77 -30.65
CA TYR A 191 -21.18 6.70 -31.10
C TYR A 191 -21.31 6.72 -32.63
N ARG A 192 -20.20 6.84 -33.36
CA ARG A 192 -20.22 6.88 -34.84
C ARG A 192 -20.71 5.58 -35.46
N LEU A 193 -20.37 4.44 -34.88
CA LEU A 193 -20.68 3.12 -35.44
C LEU A 193 -22.07 2.61 -35.04
N GLN A 194 -22.60 3.00 -33.88
CA GLN A 194 -23.78 2.36 -33.30
C GLN A 194 -24.97 3.30 -33.09
N SER A 195 -24.78 4.62 -33.22
CA SER A 195 -25.86 5.57 -32.97
C SER A 195 -27.04 5.37 -33.91
N GLU A 196 -26.79 5.15 -35.21
CA GLU A 196 -27.81 4.97 -36.25
C GLU A 196 -28.89 6.08 -36.24
N GLY A 197 -28.50 7.30 -35.85
CA GLY A 197 -29.43 8.44 -35.72
C GLY A 197 -30.29 8.47 -34.46
N LEU A 198 -30.21 7.43 -33.61
CA LEU A 198 -31.01 7.29 -32.37
C LEU A 198 -30.22 7.70 -31.10
N GLY A 199 -29.06 8.35 -31.26
CA GLY A 199 -28.25 8.80 -30.13
C GLY A 199 -27.55 7.63 -29.42
N TRP A 200 -27.62 7.60 -28.08
CA TRP A 200 -26.91 6.63 -27.23
C TRP A 200 -27.73 5.37 -26.88
N THR A 201 -28.89 5.15 -27.50
CA THR A 201 -29.80 4.04 -27.16
C THR A 201 -29.20 2.64 -27.32
N PHE A 202 -28.07 2.51 -28.02
CA PHE A 202 -27.29 1.27 -28.11
C PHE A 202 -26.59 0.89 -26.80
N LEU A 203 -26.45 1.84 -25.87
CA LEU A 203 -25.80 1.64 -24.58
C LEU A 203 -26.72 0.84 -23.65
N SER A 204 -26.28 -0.37 -23.32
CA SER A 204 -26.93 -1.29 -22.39
C SER A 204 -26.01 -1.65 -21.21
N PHE A 205 -26.51 -2.39 -20.23
CA PHE A 205 -25.70 -2.83 -19.08
C PHE A 205 -24.47 -3.67 -19.47
N GLY A 206 -24.54 -4.39 -20.60
CA GLY A 206 -23.45 -5.20 -21.13
C GLY A 206 -22.46 -4.43 -22.00
N HIS A 207 -22.68 -3.14 -22.25
CA HIS A 207 -21.84 -2.39 -23.19
C HIS A 207 -20.43 -2.16 -22.61
N PRO A 208 -19.34 -2.38 -23.38
CA PRO A 208 -17.96 -2.28 -22.89
C PRO A 208 -17.62 -0.92 -22.27
N LEU A 209 -18.16 0.17 -22.80
CA LEU A 209 -17.96 1.52 -22.22
C LEU A 209 -18.38 1.61 -20.74
N LEU A 210 -19.36 0.80 -20.31
CA LEU A 210 -19.81 0.73 -18.93
C LEU A 210 -19.14 -0.42 -18.16
N VAL A 211 -19.09 -1.62 -18.75
CA VAL A 211 -18.57 -2.81 -18.05
C VAL A 211 -17.08 -2.66 -17.73
N CYS A 212 -16.27 -2.19 -18.69
CA CYS A 212 -14.83 -2.05 -18.51
C CYS A 212 -14.44 -1.18 -17.30
N PRO A 213 -14.92 0.07 -17.16
CA PRO A 213 -14.58 0.88 -15.99
C PRO A 213 -15.20 0.34 -14.69
N LEU A 214 -16.35 -0.34 -14.74
CA LEU A 214 -16.94 -0.97 -13.55
C LEU A 214 -16.08 -2.12 -13.03
N VAL A 215 -15.58 -2.99 -13.92
CA VAL A 215 -14.67 -4.09 -13.54
C VAL A 215 -13.38 -3.53 -12.95
N LEU A 216 -12.78 -2.51 -13.58
CA LEU A 216 -11.58 -1.84 -13.05
C LEU A 216 -11.83 -1.19 -11.68
N CYS A 217 -12.97 -0.52 -11.49
CA CYS A 217 -13.38 0.02 -10.20
C CYS A 217 -13.55 -1.09 -9.15
N GLY A 218 -14.13 -2.22 -9.55
CA GLY A 218 -14.28 -3.41 -8.72
C GLY A 218 -12.93 -3.96 -8.27
N TYR A 219 -11.96 -4.09 -9.17
CA TYR A 219 -10.60 -4.50 -8.82
C TYR A 219 -9.92 -3.50 -7.88
N MET A 220 -10.04 -2.20 -8.15
CA MET A 220 -9.50 -1.16 -7.27
C MET A 220 -10.11 -1.25 -5.87
N LEU A 221 -11.43 -1.44 -5.76
CA LEU A 221 -12.12 -1.58 -4.48
C LEU A 221 -11.69 -2.87 -3.78
N GLY A 222 -11.64 -4.00 -4.49
CA GLY A 222 -11.19 -5.29 -3.96
C GLY A 222 -9.77 -5.22 -3.41
N LEU A 223 -8.84 -4.62 -4.17
CA LEU A 223 -7.46 -4.37 -3.73
C LEU A 223 -7.40 -3.46 -2.49
N ARG A 224 -8.24 -2.42 -2.41
CA ARG A 224 -8.32 -1.55 -1.23
C ARG A 224 -8.90 -2.26 -0.01
N LEU A 225 -9.94 -3.08 -0.18
CA LEU A 225 -10.54 -3.85 0.90
C LEU A 225 -9.59 -4.92 1.41
N LEU A 226 -8.93 -5.64 0.50
CA LEU A 226 -7.87 -6.59 0.82
C LEU A 226 -6.70 -5.88 1.51
N GLY A 227 -6.30 -4.73 0.97
CA GLY A 227 -5.29 -3.86 1.57
C GLY A 227 -5.67 -3.45 2.99
N ARG A 228 -6.91 -3.03 3.25
CA ARG A 228 -7.39 -2.69 4.62
C ARG A 228 -7.42 -3.89 5.56
N LEU A 229 -7.81 -5.07 5.06
CA LEU A 229 -7.81 -6.29 5.85
C LEU A 229 -6.39 -6.69 6.25
N LEU A 230 -5.41 -6.49 5.36
CA LEU A 230 -3.99 -6.74 5.62
C LEU A 230 -3.31 -5.59 6.39
N GLN A 231 -3.74 -4.34 6.18
CA GLN A 231 -3.22 -3.12 6.81
C GLN A 231 -3.94 -2.73 8.12
N ALA A 232 -4.66 -3.66 8.77
CA ALA A 232 -4.98 -3.49 10.18
C ALA A 232 -3.71 -3.16 11.02
N ASP A 233 -2.53 -3.53 10.50
CA ASP A 233 -1.19 -3.17 10.99
C ASP A 233 -0.72 -1.73 10.72
N ALA A 234 -1.39 -0.90 9.89
CA ALA A 234 -0.93 0.48 9.60
C ALA A 234 -1.07 1.42 10.81
N ARG A 235 -2.06 1.20 11.69
CA ARG A 235 -2.08 1.82 13.03
C ARG A 235 -0.89 1.35 13.87
N GLY A 236 -0.53 0.07 13.73
CA GLY A 236 0.66 -0.53 14.30
C GLY A 236 1.97 0.06 13.76
N GLU A 237 2.04 0.53 12.52
CA GLU A 237 3.23 1.20 11.98
C GLU A 237 3.46 2.56 12.62
N ALA A 238 2.43 3.41 12.76
CA ALA A 238 2.59 4.67 13.49
C ALA A 238 2.95 4.41 14.96
N LEU A 239 2.32 3.38 15.57
CA LEU A 239 2.58 2.96 16.93
C LEU A 239 4.03 2.50 17.16
N LYS A 240 4.69 1.93 16.16
CA LYS A 240 6.12 1.59 16.24
C LYS A 240 6.97 2.83 16.60
N TYR A 241 6.67 3.99 16.00
CA TYR A 241 7.47 5.20 16.16
C TYR A 241 7.10 6.08 17.36
N ARG A 242 5.88 5.96 17.89
CA ARG A 242 5.41 6.74 19.05
C ARG A 242 5.07 5.92 20.30
N GLY A 243 4.98 4.61 20.17
CA GLY A 243 4.52 3.73 21.24
C GLY A 243 5.50 3.65 22.40
N ILE A 244 4.97 3.53 23.61
CA ILE A 244 5.76 3.31 24.82
C ILE A 244 5.94 1.81 25.00
N GLY A 245 7.19 1.37 25.10
CA GLY A 245 7.55 -0.01 25.39
C GLY A 245 7.35 -0.35 26.85
N VAL A 246 6.68 -1.48 27.09
CA VAL A 246 6.41 -2.03 28.41
C VAL A 246 6.51 -3.55 28.34
N GLU A 247 7.03 -4.16 29.41
CA GLU A 247 6.94 -5.59 29.59
C GLU A 247 5.52 -5.95 30.01
N ALA A 248 4.83 -6.70 29.17
CA ALA A 248 3.50 -7.21 29.43
C ALA A 248 3.59 -8.68 29.85
N ARG A 249 2.86 -9.03 30.90
CA ARG A 249 2.70 -10.41 31.35
C ARG A 249 1.68 -11.12 30.48
N VAL A 250 2.02 -12.32 30.01
CA VAL A 250 1.12 -13.17 29.25
C VAL A 250 0.19 -13.91 30.21
N LEU A 251 -1.10 -13.58 30.18
CA LEU A 251 -2.12 -14.25 30.98
C LEU A 251 -2.57 -15.55 30.32
N LYS A 252 -2.76 -15.52 29.00
CA LYS A 252 -3.28 -16.66 28.23
C LYS A 252 -2.87 -16.56 26.78
N VAL A 253 -2.52 -17.71 26.20
CA VAL A 253 -2.28 -17.86 24.77
C VAL A 253 -3.30 -18.87 24.23
N ARG A 254 -4.05 -18.52 23.18
CA ARG A 254 -4.97 -19.44 22.53
C ARG A 254 -4.91 -19.32 21.01
N GLN A 255 -5.03 -20.45 20.32
CA GLN A 255 -5.20 -20.44 18.88
C GLN A 255 -6.64 -20.02 18.52
N THR A 256 -6.81 -19.19 17.49
CA THR A 256 -8.15 -18.69 17.09
C THR A 256 -8.87 -19.59 16.08
N GLY A 257 -8.19 -20.62 15.57
CA GLY A 257 -8.69 -21.50 14.50
C GLY A 257 -8.59 -20.91 13.09
N THR A 258 -8.10 -19.67 12.95
CA THR A 258 -7.83 -19.03 11.65
C THR A 258 -6.39 -19.30 11.21
N TYR A 259 -6.18 -19.52 9.91
CA TYR A 259 -4.86 -19.77 9.33
C TYR A 259 -4.63 -18.87 8.11
N LEU A 260 -3.37 -18.47 7.89
CA LEU A 260 -2.93 -17.79 6.68
C LEU A 260 -1.67 -18.48 6.17
N ASN A 261 -1.71 -19.05 4.97
CA ASN A 261 -0.62 -19.86 4.40
C ASN A 261 -0.12 -20.94 5.38
N GLU A 262 -1.07 -21.70 5.96
CA GLU A 262 -0.81 -22.75 6.97
C GLU A 262 -0.20 -22.25 8.29
N GLN A 263 0.05 -20.96 8.42
CA GLN A 263 0.48 -20.34 9.68
C GLN A 263 -0.75 -20.05 10.55
N PRO A 264 -0.83 -20.59 11.77
CA PRO A 264 -1.95 -20.35 12.66
C PRO A 264 -1.95 -18.91 13.18
N GLN A 265 -3.15 -18.37 13.38
CA GLN A 265 -3.35 -17.17 14.17
C GLN A 265 -3.49 -17.53 15.65
N VAL A 266 -2.70 -16.85 16.47
CA VAL A 266 -2.67 -17.00 17.93
C VAL A 266 -3.10 -15.69 18.57
N GLU A 267 -3.95 -15.78 19.59
CA GLU A 267 -4.39 -14.67 20.43
C GLU A 267 -3.68 -14.71 21.78
N PHE A 268 -3.08 -13.58 22.13
CA PHE A 268 -2.39 -13.33 23.40
C PHE A 268 -3.27 -12.42 24.26
N GLN A 269 -3.63 -12.89 25.45
CA GLN A 269 -4.19 -12.05 26.51
C GLN A 269 -3.02 -11.56 27.36
N LEU A 270 -2.85 -10.25 27.39
CA LEU A 270 -1.70 -9.59 27.98
C LEU A 270 -2.16 -8.65 29.07
N GLU A 271 -1.36 -8.54 30.12
CA GLU A 271 -1.52 -7.58 31.20
C GLU A 271 -0.29 -6.69 31.27
N TYR A 272 -0.48 -5.38 31.31
CA TYR A 272 0.63 -4.44 31.44
C TYR A 272 0.24 -3.26 32.34
N THR A 273 1.25 -2.65 32.96
CA THR A 273 1.08 -1.44 33.76
C THR A 273 1.39 -0.22 32.91
N ASP A 274 0.46 0.71 32.81
CA ASP A 274 0.64 1.95 32.06
C ASP A 274 1.54 2.96 32.81
N ARG A 275 1.89 4.07 32.15
CA ARG A 275 2.73 5.14 32.74
C ARG A 275 2.10 5.77 34.00
N ASP A 276 0.78 5.69 34.15
CA ASP A 276 0.05 6.24 35.31
C ASP A 276 -0.09 5.19 36.44
N GLY A 277 0.53 4.02 36.29
CA GLY A 277 0.49 2.93 37.27
C GLY A 277 -0.79 2.10 37.24
N ARG A 278 -1.65 2.24 36.23
CA ARG A 278 -2.88 1.44 36.11
C ARG A 278 -2.62 0.17 35.32
N VAL A 279 -3.18 -0.94 35.81
CA VAL A 279 -3.12 -2.23 35.12
C VAL A 279 -4.16 -2.26 34.00
N GLN A 280 -3.71 -2.63 32.81
CA GLN A 280 -4.55 -2.79 31.61
C GLN A 280 -4.46 -4.23 31.12
N GLN A 281 -5.59 -4.77 30.66
CA GLN A 281 -5.66 -6.07 30.01
C GLN A 281 -6.10 -5.91 28.57
N VAL A 282 -5.33 -6.48 27.65
CA VAL A 282 -5.53 -6.34 26.20
C VAL A 282 -5.38 -7.69 25.51
N SER A 283 -6.03 -7.81 24.35
CA SER A 283 -5.96 -9.01 23.52
C SER A 283 -5.35 -8.67 22.17
N VAL A 284 -4.29 -9.38 21.79
CA VAL A 284 -3.56 -9.17 20.53
C VAL A 284 -3.53 -10.45 19.72
N ARG A 285 -3.84 -10.37 18.43
CA ARG A 285 -3.82 -11.52 17.52
C ARG A 285 -2.66 -11.40 16.54
N ARG A 286 -1.88 -12.48 16.37
CA ARG A 286 -0.75 -12.52 15.44
C ARG A 286 -0.72 -13.85 14.70
N PHE A 287 -0.35 -13.83 13.42
CA PHE A 287 0.01 -15.03 12.68
C PHE A 287 1.45 -15.41 13.02
N ILE A 288 1.66 -16.65 13.48
CA ILE A 288 2.97 -17.14 13.93
C ILE A 288 3.40 -18.27 12.99
N PRO A 289 4.64 -18.24 12.47
CA PRO A 289 5.18 -19.35 11.70
C PRO A 289 5.12 -20.67 12.49
N LEU A 290 4.81 -21.77 11.83
CA LEU A 290 4.73 -23.10 12.45
C LEU A 290 6.00 -23.49 13.23
N ILE A 291 7.17 -23.10 12.70
CA ILE A 291 8.47 -23.38 13.32
C ILE A 291 8.67 -22.62 14.65
N ASP A 292 8.00 -21.49 14.83
CA ASP A 292 8.14 -20.63 16.01
C ASP A 292 7.06 -20.90 17.07
N LEU A 293 6.07 -21.75 16.78
CA LEU A 293 5.00 -22.11 17.73
C LEU A 293 5.51 -22.66 19.06
N ALA A 294 6.59 -23.45 19.02
CA ALA A 294 7.21 -24.01 20.21
C ALA A 294 7.93 -22.94 21.07
N ASN A 295 8.33 -21.83 20.43
CA ASN A 295 9.12 -20.76 21.03
C ASN A 295 8.26 -19.57 21.48
N ILE A 296 6.93 -19.70 21.46
CA ILE A 296 6.04 -18.62 21.89
C ILE A 296 6.31 -18.29 23.36
N PRO A 297 6.69 -17.03 23.68
CA PRO A 297 6.91 -16.61 25.06
C PRO A 297 5.61 -16.72 25.87
N ARG A 298 5.70 -17.36 27.03
CA ARG A 298 4.54 -17.65 27.91
C ARG A 298 4.49 -16.82 29.18
N GLU A 299 5.55 -16.08 29.49
CA GLU A 299 5.66 -15.32 30.73
C GLU A 299 5.56 -13.83 30.45
N ASN A 300 6.54 -13.26 29.75
CA ASN A 300 6.60 -11.84 29.46
C ASN A 300 6.87 -11.59 27.98
N VAL A 301 6.29 -10.53 27.44
CA VAL A 301 6.50 -10.04 26.07
C VAL A 301 6.69 -8.54 26.06
N THR A 302 7.43 -8.03 25.09
CA THR A 302 7.52 -6.57 24.87
C THR A 302 6.30 -6.10 24.09
N LEU A 303 5.59 -5.14 24.68
CA LEU A 303 4.42 -4.51 24.11
C LEU A 303 4.69 -3.03 23.89
N LEU A 304 4.29 -2.51 22.73
CA LEU A 304 4.15 -1.09 22.48
C LEU A 304 2.68 -0.71 22.66
N TYR A 305 2.38 0.27 23.50
CA TYR A 305 1.03 0.83 23.61
C TYR A 305 1.02 2.32 23.25
N ASP A 306 -0.15 2.79 22.80
CA ASP A 306 -0.36 4.18 22.46
C ASP A 306 -0.70 4.96 23.74
N PRO A 307 0.04 6.03 24.11
CA PRO A 307 -0.28 6.82 25.29
C PRO A 307 -1.65 7.50 25.20
N ASP A 308 -2.10 7.83 23.99
CA ASP A 308 -3.38 8.50 23.75
C ASP A 308 -4.57 7.51 23.67
N ASP A 309 -4.30 6.25 23.30
CA ASP A 309 -5.29 5.17 23.19
C ASP A 309 -4.74 3.86 23.76
N ARG A 310 -4.99 3.62 25.04
CA ARG A 310 -4.46 2.46 25.80
C ARG A 310 -4.92 1.10 25.26
N GLY A 311 -5.97 1.06 24.46
CA GLY A 311 -6.44 -0.16 23.79
C GLY A 311 -5.69 -0.47 22.50
N ASN A 312 -4.98 0.51 21.93
CA ASN A 312 -4.17 0.35 20.72
C ASN A 312 -2.76 -0.12 21.10
N VAL A 313 -2.53 -1.42 20.90
CA VAL A 313 -1.29 -2.08 21.31
C VAL A 313 -0.70 -2.89 20.17
N ARG A 314 0.62 -3.02 20.17
CA ARG A 314 1.40 -3.80 19.20
C ARG A 314 2.44 -4.63 19.93
N LEU A 315 2.48 -5.92 19.62
CA LEU A 315 3.43 -6.86 20.21
C LEU A 315 4.72 -6.87 19.38
N GLU A 316 5.87 -6.79 20.05
CA GLU A 316 7.20 -6.79 19.41
C GLU A 316 7.94 -8.10 19.69
N GLY A 317 8.66 -8.62 18.69
CA GLY A 317 9.61 -9.72 18.87
C GLY A 317 9.05 -11.14 19.06
N VAL A 318 7.86 -11.45 18.52
CA VAL A 318 7.27 -12.82 18.49
C VAL A 318 6.98 -13.25 17.07
#